data_AF-A0A7C3DG62-F1
#
_entry.id   AF-A0A7C3DG62-F1
#
_cell.length_a   1.000
_cell.length_b   1.000
_cell.length_c   1.000
_cell.angle_alpha   90.00
_cell.angle_beta   90.00
_cell.angle_gamma   90.00
#
_symmetry.space_group_name_H-M   'P 1'
#
loop_
_entity.id
_entity.type
_entity.pdbx_description
1 polymer ?
#
loop_
_entity_poly.entity_id
_entity_poly.type
_entity_poly.pdbx_seq_one_letter_code
_entity_poly.pdbx_strand_id
1 'polypeptide(L)'
;MCAMWRRRSWLLAGALAGLLAGCSPWLDAPREDDHPLINEAVARKAISPREASRLLEKALEANPKLARAHWELALISLNNTSNYAAAVYHFQKLLALRPDWPHANTATQLISQAKLELVKEGIEPPTLPSAQRQIDRYVGEIHRLNGALTNLQEQVRSLTVITQQLNGQNLQLRQQLLASAQALAARPAPDATLPSITPTPPASSPLAVRDSRALDAARTNSASVTPPPGRATSRGVVANNATAGGSSPRVTPPGTYRTSSRTHTIRPGETAFSVAKRYHLTVRDLMRANPGLDPGKVKVGQTVRLP
;
A
#
# COMPACT_ATOMS: atom_id res chain seq x y z
N MET A 1 80.39 9.57 -38.85
CA MET A 1 78.92 9.73 -38.91
C MET A 1 78.31 8.96 -37.75
N CYS A 2 77.34 9.45 -36.97
CA CYS A 2 76.84 10.82 -36.81
C CYS A 2 76.53 11.06 -35.33
N ALA A 3 76.60 12.31 -34.89
CA ALA A 3 76.12 12.75 -33.59
C ALA A 3 74.96 13.75 -33.78
N MET A 4 74.28 14.08 -32.68
CA MET A 4 73.18 15.06 -32.58
C MET A 4 71.83 14.59 -33.15
N TRP A 5 70.79 15.35 -32.76
CA TRP A 5 69.35 15.13 -33.00
C TRP A 5 68.78 13.90 -32.24
N ARG A 6 67.66 14.00 -31.49
CA ARG A 6 66.70 15.10 -31.36
C ARG A 6 66.06 15.23 -29.96
N ARG A 7 66.81 15.77 -28.97
CA ARG A 7 66.21 16.37 -27.75
C ARG A 7 65.37 17.60 -28.14
N ARG A 8 64.12 17.40 -28.57
CA ARG A 8 63.03 18.40 -28.76
C ARG A 8 61.81 17.72 -29.41
N SER A 9 60.78 17.38 -28.62
CA SER A 9 59.39 17.17 -29.13
C SER A 9 58.30 16.93 -28.07
N TRP A 10 58.62 16.80 -26.77
CA TRP A 10 57.64 16.50 -25.71
C TRP A 10 57.44 17.61 -24.66
N LEU A 11 57.85 18.85 -24.96
CA LEU A 11 57.59 20.04 -24.12
C LEU A 11 56.39 20.89 -24.59
N LEU A 12 55.59 20.39 -25.54
CA LEU A 12 54.31 20.99 -25.96
C LEU A 12 53.11 20.03 -25.80
N ALA A 13 53.26 19.03 -24.92
CA ALA A 13 52.13 18.26 -24.37
C ALA A 13 51.76 18.67 -22.93
N GLY A 14 52.51 19.61 -22.33
CA GLY A 14 52.33 20.09 -20.96
C GLY A 14 51.37 21.27 -20.77
N ALA A 15 50.72 21.74 -21.84
CA ALA A 15 49.89 22.96 -21.83
C ALA A 15 48.37 22.70 -21.93
N LEU A 16 47.93 21.44 -21.92
CA LEU A 16 46.52 21.05 -21.93
C LEU A 16 46.15 20.05 -20.80
N ALA A 17 47.04 19.93 -19.81
CA ALA A 17 46.84 19.13 -18.60
C ALA A 17 46.46 19.98 -17.36
N GLY A 18 46.00 21.23 -17.57
CA GLY A 18 45.78 22.23 -16.51
C GLY A 18 44.32 22.64 -16.25
N LEU A 19 43.35 22.18 -17.05
CA LEU A 19 41.95 22.66 -16.99
C LEU A 19 40.89 21.54 -16.89
N LEU A 20 41.31 20.30 -16.67
CA LEU A 20 40.43 19.21 -16.21
C LEU A 20 40.81 18.70 -14.81
N ALA A 21 41.55 19.50 -14.05
CA ALA A 21 41.58 19.44 -12.58
C ALA A 21 40.28 20.04 -11.99
N GLY A 22 39.12 19.69 -12.56
CA GLY A 22 37.84 19.97 -11.94
C GLY A 22 37.73 19.15 -10.66
N CYS A 23 37.57 19.82 -9.52
CA CYS A 23 37.51 19.16 -8.21
C CYS A 23 36.45 18.05 -8.24
N SER A 24 36.89 16.78 -8.24
CA SER A 24 35.99 15.64 -8.32
C SER A 24 35.13 15.59 -7.05
N PRO A 25 33.79 15.74 -7.10
CA PRO A 25 32.94 15.80 -5.90
C PRO A 25 32.73 14.44 -5.19
N TRP A 26 33.71 13.55 -5.30
CA TRP A 26 33.61 12.10 -5.10
C TRP A 26 34.50 11.58 -3.94
N LEU A 27 34.86 12.43 -2.97
CA LEU A 27 35.71 12.03 -1.84
C LEU A 27 35.03 12.07 -0.46
N ASP A 28 33.89 12.77 -0.32
CA ASP A 28 33.22 13.00 0.98
C ASP A 28 31.76 12.50 1.03
N ALA A 29 31.33 11.68 0.07
CA ALA A 29 30.18 10.81 0.28
C ALA A 29 30.65 9.66 1.21
N PRO A 30 30.10 9.51 2.43
CA PRO A 30 30.50 8.43 3.32
C PRO A 30 30.34 7.09 2.60
N ARG A 31 31.36 6.23 2.65
CA ARG A 31 31.21 4.92 2.02
C ARG A 31 30.15 4.16 2.79
N GLU A 32 29.42 3.32 2.07
CA GLU A 32 28.52 2.33 2.65
C GLU A 32 29.24 1.46 3.71
N ASP A 33 30.55 1.34 3.54
CA ASP A 33 31.53 0.70 4.41
C ASP A 33 31.77 1.35 5.76
N ASP A 34 31.47 2.64 5.93
CA ASP A 34 31.79 3.42 7.13
C ASP A 34 30.68 3.36 8.20
N HIS A 35 29.55 2.70 7.90
CA HIS A 35 28.39 2.64 8.78
C HIS A 35 28.72 1.95 10.13
N PRO A 36 28.59 2.63 11.29
CA PRO A 36 29.17 2.16 12.55
C PRO A 36 28.60 0.82 13.00
N LEU A 37 27.29 0.60 12.88
CA LEU A 37 26.65 -0.67 13.24
C LEU A 37 27.10 -1.84 12.35
N ILE A 38 27.51 -1.60 11.10
CA ILE A 38 28.02 -2.66 10.21
C ILE A 38 29.44 -3.04 10.66
N ASN A 39 30.30 -2.05 10.91
CA ASN A 39 31.67 -2.29 11.35
C ASN A 39 31.73 -2.98 12.73
N GLU A 40 30.84 -2.59 13.65
CA GLU A 40 30.67 -3.29 14.93
C GLU A 40 30.15 -4.73 14.73
N ALA A 41 29.15 -4.94 13.87
CA ALA A 41 28.64 -6.28 13.58
C ALA A 41 29.71 -7.19 12.97
N VAL A 42 30.52 -6.69 12.03
CA VAL A 42 31.63 -7.44 11.41
C VAL A 42 32.68 -7.81 12.45
N ALA A 43 33.03 -6.92 13.38
CA ALA A 43 33.95 -7.22 14.47
C ALA A 43 33.39 -8.28 15.44
N ARG A 44 32.09 -8.20 15.79
CA ARG A 44 31.42 -9.18 16.68
C ARG A 44 31.08 -10.50 15.99
N LYS A 45 31.05 -10.57 14.66
CA LYS A 45 30.60 -11.71 13.83
C LYS A 45 31.19 -13.07 14.23
N ALA A 46 32.48 -13.09 14.55
CA ALA A 46 33.19 -14.31 14.94
C ALA A 46 32.92 -14.77 16.39
N ILE A 47 32.47 -13.85 17.25
CA ILE A 47 32.28 -14.08 18.69
C ILE A 47 30.80 -14.34 19.01
N SER A 48 29.91 -13.50 18.49
CA SER A 48 28.48 -13.51 18.78
C SER A 48 27.65 -13.27 17.49
N PRO A 49 27.56 -14.26 16.57
CA PRO A 49 26.84 -14.10 15.30
C PRO A 49 25.37 -13.68 15.47
N ARG A 50 24.68 -14.15 16.53
CA ARG A 50 23.29 -13.73 16.89
C ARG A 50 23.18 -12.28 17.38
N GLU A 51 24.29 -11.64 17.73
CA GLU A 51 24.35 -10.24 18.10
C GLU A 51 24.71 -9.39 16.88
N ALA A 52 25.69 -9.84 16.09
CA ALA A 52 26.01 -9.25 14.79
C ALA A 52 24.78 -9.19 13.85
N SER A 53 23.96 -10.24 13.77
CA SER A 53 22.68 -10.20 13.03
C SER A 53 21.78 -9.05 13.48
N ARG A 54 21.58 -8.87 14.80
CA ARG A 54 20.71 -7.82 15.35
C ARG A 54 21.25 -6.41 15.11
N LEU A 55 22.57 -6.23 15.09
CA LEU A 55 23.20 -4.96 14.71
C LEU A 55 23.02 -4.63 13.22
N LEU A 56 23.06 -5.65 12.35
CA LEU A 56 22.79 -5.51 10.91
C LEU A 56 21.30 -5.29 10.60
N GLU A 57 20.41 -5.97 11.32
CA GLU A 57 18.96 -5.75 11.28
C GLU A 57 18.64 -4.29 11.64
N LYS A 58 19.19 -3.78 12.76
CA LYS A 58 19.04 -2.37 13.17
C LYS A 58 19.65 -1.38 12.17
N ALA A 59 20.71 -1.74 11.46
CA ALA A 59 21.24 -0.92 10.36
C ALA A 59 20.27 -0.88 9.16
N LEU A 60 19.64 -2.00 8.83
CA LEU A 60 18.64 -2.12 7.75
C LEU A 60 17.30 -1.46 8.11
N GLU A 61 16.93 -1.39 9.39
CA GLU A 61 15.80 -0.57 9.87
C GLU A 61 16.04 0.93 9.60
N ALA A 62 17.27 1.41 9.84
CA ALA A 62 17.65 2.80 9.58
C ALA A 62 17.83 3.10 8.08
N ASN A 63 18.36 2.16 7.29
CA ASN A 63 18.47 2.29 5.84
C ASN A 63 18.33 0.92 5.12
N PRO A 64 17.13 0.62 4.58
CA PRO A 64 16.87 -0.63 3.84
C PRO A 64 17.63 -0.80 2.51
N LYS A 65 18.48 0.16 2.10
CA LYS A 65 19.27 0.11 0.87
C LYS A 65 20.75 -0.25 1.10
N LEU A 66 21.14 -0.64 2.32
CA LEU A 66 22.50 -1.08 2.66
C LEU A 66 22.78 -2.49 2.10
N ALA A 67 23.30 -2.53 0.88
CA ALA A 67 23.87 -3.70 0.22
C ALA A 67 24.91 -4.43 1.11
N ARG A 68 25.87 -3.72 1.73
CA ARG A 68 26.87 -4.34 2.62
C ARG A 68 26.22 -5.00 3.84
N ALA A 69 25.17 -4.41 4.41
CA ALA A 69 24.46 -5.01 5.53
C ALA A 69 23.75 -6.32 5.09
N HIS A 70 23.19 -6.36 3.89
CA HIS A 70 22.65 -7.59 3.30
C HIS A 70 23.73 -8.64 3.01
N TRP A 71 24.90 -8.27 2.48
CA TRP A 71 26.02 -9.19 2.27
C TRP A 71 26.46 -9.86 3.58
N GLU A 72 26.69 -9.07 4.64
CA GLU A 72 27.12 -9.59 5.93
C GLU A 72 26.04 -10.46 6.60
N LEU A 73 24.78 -10.03 6.56
CA LEU A 73 23.67 -10.79 7.14
C LEU A 73 23.40 -12.10 6.38
N ALA A 74 23.62 -12.12 5.06
CA ALA A 74 23.56 -13.34 4.25
C ALA A 74 24.67 -14.33 4.63
N LEU A 75 25.91 -13.87 4.82
CA LEU A 75 27.03 -14.72 5.25
C LEU A 75 26.83 -15.29 6.67
N ILE A 76 26.29 -14.51 7.61
CA ILE A 76 25.95 -15.03 8.95
C ILE A 76 24.82 -16.06 8.87
N SER A 77 23.81 -15.79 8.04
CA SER A 77 22.68 -16.71 7.83
C SER A 77 23.13 -18.05 7.25
N LEU A 78 24.10 -18.01 6.32
CA LEU A 78 24.66 -19.21 5.69
C LEU A 78 25.57 -20.00 6.64
N ASN A 79 26.50 -19.33 7.31
CA ASN A 79 27.61 -20.00 8.02
C ASN A 79 27.30 -20.33 9.48
N ASN A 80 26.39 -19.62 10.14
CA ASN A 80 26.23 -19.66 11.60
C ASN A 80 24.83 -20.06 12.09
N THR A 81 23.80 -19.94 11.25
CA THR A 81 22.41 -20.26 11.64
C THR A 81 21.73 -21.29 10.74
N SER A 82 22.43 -21.78 9.70
CA SER A 82 21.92 -22.66 8.65
C SER A 82 20.63 -22.16 7.98
N ASN A 83 20.35 -20.85 8.03
CA ASN A 83 19.15 -20.27 7.47
C ASN A 83 19.37 -19.92 5.99
N TYR A 84 19.43 -20.97 5.17
CA TYR A 84 19.62 -20.87 3.72
C TYR A 84 18.57 -19.98 3.05
N ALA A 85 17.33 -19.95 3.54
CA ALA A 85 16.28 -19.08 3.03
C ALA A 85 16.58 -17.59 3.25
N ALA A 86 17.03 -17.20 4.45
CA ALA A 86 17.47 -15.84 4.75
C ALA A 86 18.73 -15.46 3.95
N ALA A 87 19.69 -16.38 3.83
CA ALA A 87 20.90 -16.17 3.02
C ALA A 87 20.55 -15.87 1.55
N VAL A 88 19.68 -16.69 0.94
CA VAL A 88 19.19 -16.47 -0.44
C VAL A 88 18.48 -15.13 -0.58
N TYR A 89 17.58 -14.78 0.35
CA TYR A 89 16.86 -13.50 0.32
C TYR A 89 17.82 -12.30 0.36
N HIS A 90 18.78 -12.31 1.28
CA HIS A 90 19.71 -11.20 1.45
C HIS A 90 20.72 -11.08 0.29
N PHE A 91 21.26 -12.19 -0.24
CA PHE A 91 22.08 -12.14 -1.45
C PHE A 91 21.27 -11.69 -2.69
N GLN A 92 19.99 -12.05 -2.81
CA GLN A 92 19.14 -11.55 -3.90
C GLN A 92 18.83 -10.05 -3.75
N LYS A 93 18.61 -9.55 -2.53
CA LYS A 93 18.45 -8.11 -2.25
C LYS A 93 19.71 -7.32 -2.55
N LEU A 94 20.87 -7.84 -2.15
CA LEU A 94 22.19 -7.30 -2.48
C LEU A 94 22.35 -7.09 -4.00
N LEU A 95 22.18 -8.15 -4.79
CA LEU A 95 22.34 -8.09 -6.25
C LEU A 95 21.30 -7.19 -6.94
N ALA A 96 20.10 -7.05 -6.35
CA ALA A 96 19.07 -6.13 -6.85
C ALA A 96 19.33 -4.65 -6.50
N LEU A 97 20.14 -4.37 -5.48
CA LEU A 97 20.56 -3.01 -5.12
C LEU A 97 21.85 -2.61 -5.87
N ARG A 98 22.85 -3.50 -5.88
CA ARG A 98 24.18 -3.30 -6.49
C ARG A 98 24.60 -4.54 -7.30
N PRO A 99 24.26 -4.61 -8.59
CA PRO A 99 24.74 -5.67 -9.49
C PRO A 99 26.26 -5.69 -9.68
N ASP A 100 26.90 -4.53 -9.46
CA ASP A 100 28.35 -4.27 -9.48
C ASP A 100 29.10 -4.74 -8.22
N TRP A 101 28.40 -5.29 -7.23
CA TRP A 101 28.96 -5.58 -5.91
C TRP A 101 30.24 -6.45 -5.97
N PRO A 102 31.31 -6.11 -5.22
CA PRO A 102 32.49 -6.97 -5.10
C PRO A 102 32.09 -8.38 -4.65
N HIS A 103 32.48 -9.40 -5.44
CA HIS A 103 32.04 -10.79 -5.25
C HIS A 103 30.57 -11.10 -5.61
N ALA A 104 29.90 -10.32 -6.47
CA ALA A 104 28.56 -10.62 -7.01
C ALA A 104 28.45 -12.03 -7.65
N ASN A 105 29.51 -12.49 -8.32
CA ASN A 105 29.60 -13.87 -8.84
C ASN A 105 29.58 -14.91 -7.72
N THR A 106 30.28 -14.65 -6.62
CA THR A 106 30.28 -15.50 -5.42
C THR A 106 28.91 -15.46 -4.74
N ALA A 107 28.26 -14.30 -4.59
CA ALA A 107 26.88 -14.20 -4.10
C ALA A 107 25.92 -15.08 -4.93
N THR A 108 26.09 -15.08 -6.25
CA THR A 108 25.30 -15.90 -7.19
C THR A 108 25.55 -17.41 -6.98
N GLN A 109 26.80 -17.81 -6.77
CA GLN A 109 27.16 -19.20 -6.45
C GLN A 109 26.59 -19.63 -5.08
N LEU A 110 26.73 -18.80 -4.05
CA LEU A 110 26.19 -19.06 -2.72
C LEU A 110 24.64 -19.12 -2.74
N ILE A 111 23.96 -18.32 -3.56
CA ILE A 111 22.51 -18.45 -3.81
C ILE A 111 22.19 -19.85 -4.39
N SER A 112 22.94 -20.34 -5.38
CA SER A 112 22.67 -21.65 -5.97
C SER A 112 22.93 -22.82 -5.00
N GLN A 113 23.97 -22.71 -4.18
CA GLN A 113 24.29 -23.69 -3.14
C GLN A 113 23.22 -23.70 -2.03
N ALA A 114 22.88 -22.54 -1.46
CA ALA A 114 21.85 -22.43 -0.44
C ALA A 114 20.46 -22.90 -0.94
N LYS A 115 20.13 -22.68 -2.22
CA LYS A 115 18.92 -23.26 -2.85
C LYS A 115 18.97 -24.78 -2.95
N LEU A 116 20.14 -25.38 -3.17
CA LEU A 116 20.31 -26.84 -3.18
C LEU A 116 20.20 -27.45 -1.78
N GLU A 117 20.74 -26.78 -0.75
CA GLU A 117 20.59 -27.25 0.64
C GLU A 117 19.12 -27.21 1.11
N LEU A 118 18.35 -26.17 0.77
CA LEU A 118 16.90 -26.15 1.03
C LEU A 118 16.17 -27.36 0.43
N VAL A 119 16.49 -27.74 -0.82
CA VAL A 119 15.93 -28.93 -1.48
C VAL A 119 16.31 -30.22 -0.72
N LYS A 120 17.55 -30.32 -0.23
CA LYS A 120 18.05 -31.48 0.54
C LYS A 120 17.44 -31.60 1.93
N GLU A 121 17.08 -30.48 2.58
CA GLU A 121 16.42 -30.46 3.90
C GLU A 121 14.97 -30.97 3.87
N GLY A 122 14.47 -31.44 2.72
CA GLY A 122 13.08 -31.85 2.55
C GLY A 122 12.11 -30.67 2.41
N ILE A 123 12.63 -29.43 2.37
CA ILE A 123 11.89 -28.26 1.91
C ILE A 123 11.90 -28.30 0.38
N GLU A 124 11.10 -29.20 -0.19
CA GLU A 124 10.79 -29.16 -1.62
C GLU A 124 10.30 -27.75 -1.97
N PRO A 125 11.02 -26.96 -2.79
CA PRO A 125 10.45 -25.74 -3.32
C PRO A 125 9.22 -26.16 -4.12
N PRO A 126 8.04 -25.53 -3.96
CA PRO A 126 6.79 -26.06 -4.47
C PRO A 126 6.72 -25.98 -6.00
N THR A 127 7.35 -26.95 -6.67
CA THR A 127 7.31 -27.24 -8.12
C THR A 127 5.97 -27.88 -8.54
N LEU A 128 4.91 -27.58 -7.78
CA LEU A 128 3.55 -27.45 -8.26
C LEU A 128 3.40 -26.04 -8.85
N PRO A 129 3.42 -25.84 -10.18
CA PRO A 129 3.29 -24.51 -10.77
C PRO A 129 1.94 -23.85 -10.47
N SER A 130 0.96 -24.61 -9.96
CA SER A 130 -0.29 -24.11 -9.39
C SER A 130 -0.09 -23.38 -8.06
N ALA A 131 0.77 -23.89 -7.17
CA ALA A 131 1.09 -23.28 -5.88
C ALA A 131 1.90 -21.99 -6.06
N GLN A 132 2.92 -22.01 -6.93
CA GLN A 132 3.66 -20.78 -7.28
C GLN A 132 2.72 -19.71 -7.86
N ARG A 133 1.90 -20.05 -8.87
CA ARG A 133 0.85 -19.15 -9.41
C ARG A 133 -0.23 -18.75 -8.40
N GLN A 134 -0.28 -19.33 -7.21
CA GLN A 134 -1.15 -18.89 -6.12
C GLN A 134 -0.43 -17.92 -5.19
N ILE A 135 0.86 -18.16 -4.89
CA ILE A 135 1.74 -17.20 -4.21
C ILE A 135 1.85 -15.90 -5.04
N ASP A 136 2.13 -15.99 -6.34
CA ASP A 136 2.26 -14.84 -7.23
C ASP A 136 0.98 -13.98 -7.25
N ARG A 137 -0.19 -14.61 -7.22
CA ARG A 137 -1.49 -13.93 -7.11
C ARG A 137 -1.68 -13.25 -5.76
N TYR A 138 -1.32 -13.90 -4.65
CA TYR A 138 -1.42 -13.27 -3.33
C TYR A 138 -0.44 -12.10 -3.19
N VAL A 139 0.78 -12.20 -3.73
CA VAL A 139 1.74 -11.09 -3.77
C VAL A 139 1.19 -9.92 -4.61
N GLY A 140 0.64 -10.20 -5.79
CA GLY A 140 -0.01 -9.19 -6.63
C GLY A 140 -1.19 -8.51 -5.92
N GLU A 141 -2.03 -9.27 -5.21
CA GLU A 141 -3.17 -8.73 -4.47
C GLU A 141 -2.71 -7.91 -3.24
N ILE A 142 -1.66 -8.32 -2.54
CA ILE A 142 -1.04 -7.52 -1.46
C ILE A 142 -0.52 -6.18 -2.00
N HIS A 143 0.16 -6.16 -3.16
CA HIS A 143 0.58 -4.92 -3.80
C HIS A 143 -0.60 -4.04 -4.22
N ARG A 144 -1.67 -4.63 -4.78
CA ARG A 144 -2.91 -3.92 -5.13
C ARG A 144 -3.57 -3.29 -3.91
N LEU A 145 -3.74 -4.05 -2.82
CA LEU A 145 -4.37 -3.59 -1.58
C LEU A 145 -3.54 -2.50 -0.90
N ASN A 146 -2.21 -2.60 -0.89
CA ASN A 146 -1.33 -1.55 -0.37
C ASN A 146 -1.45 -0.26 -1.18
N GLY A 147 -1.48 -0.33 -2.52
CA GLY A 147 -1.69 0.85 -3.37
C GLY A 147 -3.08 1.48 -3.25
N ALA A 148 -4.11 0.67 -2.98
CA ALA A 148 -5.44 1.17 -2.64
C ALA A 148 -5.47 1.85 -1.27
N LEU A 149 -4.74 1.32 -0.29
CA LEU A 149 -4.63 1.90 1.06
C LEU A 149 -3.91 3.26 1.04
N THR A 150 -2.81 3.41 0.29
CA THR A 150 -2.10 4.71 0.19
C THR A 150 -2.97 5.76 -0.49
N ASN A 151 -3.67 5.41 -1.58
CA ASN A 151 -4.61 6.30 -2.26
C ASN A 151 -5.76 6.73 -1.33
N LEU A 152 -6.34 5.80 -0.56
CA LEU A 152 -7.38 6.13 0.42
C LEU A 152 -6.85 7.04 1.55
N GLN A 153 -5.62 6.83 2.02
CA GLN A 153 -4.97 7.72 3.00
C GLN A 153 -4.73 9.13 2.43
N GLU A 154 -4.38 9.26 1.15
CA GLU A 154 -4.22 10.54 0.47
C GLU A 154 -5.58 11.26 0.30
N GLN A 155 -6.65 10.54 -0.03
CA GLN A 155 -8.02 11.10 -0.05
C GLN A 155 -8.46 11.58 1.34
N VAL A 156 -8.21 10.81 2.40
CA VAL A 156 -8.53 11.22 3.78
C VAL A 156 -7.72 12.46 4.18
N ARG A 157 -6.44 12.55 3.80
CA ARG A 157 -5.60 13.73 4.04
C ARG A 157 -6.14 14.96 3.31
N SER A 158 -6.48 14.86 2.03
CA SER A 158 -6.98 16.01 1.25
C SER A 158 -8.34 16.51 1.76
N LEU A 159 -9.27 15.60 2.08
CA LEU A 159 -10.54 15.94 2.74
C LEU A 159 -10.34 16.60 4.11
N THR A 160 -9.34 16.16 4.88
CA THR A 160 -9.00 16.78 6.18
C THR A 160 -8.53 18.23 6.00
N VAL A 161 -7.65 18.49 5.03
CA VAL A 161 -7.18 19.85 4.71
C VAL A 161 -8.33 20.76 4.24
N ILE A 162 -9.18 20.26 3.32
CA ILE A 162 -10.37 21.00 2.85
C ILE A 162 -11.31 21.34 4.02
N THR A 163 -11.54 20.40 4.93
CA THR A 163 -12.39 20.60 6.11
C THR A 163 -11.80 21.65 7.06
N GLN A 164 -10.49 21.63 7.30
CA GLN A 164 -9.79 22.65 8.09
C GLN A 164 -9.89 24.04 7.46
N GLN A 165 -9.70 24.14 6.13
CA GLN A 165 -9.81 25.40 5.39
C GLN A 165 -11.22 25.98 5.43
N LEU A 166 -12.27 25.17 5.22
CA LEU A 166 -13.66 25.60 5.31
C LEU A 166 -14.02 26.07 6.73
N ASN A 167 -13.52 25.40 7.77
CA ASN A 167 -13.69 25.84 9.16
C ASN A 167 -13.00 27.18 9.44
N GLY A 168 -11.79 27.38 8.91
CA GLY A 168 -11.07 28.67 8.99
C GLY A 168 -11.83 29.82 8.30
N GLN A 169 -12.35 29.59 7.09
CA GLN A 169 -13.18 30.57 6.38
C GLN A 169 -14.47 30.91 7.13
N ASN A 170 -15.15 29.91 7.72
CA ASN A 170 -16.33 30.13 8.56
C ASN A 170 -16.02 30.96 9.80
N LEU A 171 -14.84 30.77 10.42
CA LEU A 171 -14.40 31.58 11.56
C LEU A 171 -14.11 33.03 11.16
N GLN A 172 -13.41 33.24 10.03
CA GLN A 172 -13.11 34.56 9.49
C GLN A 172 -14.37 35.35 9.15
N LEU A 173 -15.35 34.73 8.47
CA LEU A 173 -16.63 35.36 8.16
C LEU A 173 -17.41 35.76 9.43
N ARG A 174 -17.42 34.93 10.47
CA ARG A 174 -18.03 35.26 11.77
C ARG A 174 -17.32 36.45 12.44
N GLN A 175 -15.99 36.52 12.38
CA GLN A 175 -15.22 37.65 12.90
C GLN A 175 -15.48 38.95 12.13
N GLN A 176 -15.56 38.89 10.79
CA GLN A 176 -15.90 40.05 9.95
C GLN A 176 -17.30 40.59 10.25
N LEU A 177 -18.30 39.72 10.41
CA LEU A 177 -19.66 40.11 10.79
C LEU A 177 -19.69 40.82 12.15
N LEU A 178 -19.03 40.25 13.16
CA LEU A 178 -18.92 40.86 14.50
C LEU A 178 -18.21 42.23 14.45
N ALA A 179 -17.10 42.34 13.71
CA ALA A 179 -16.39 43.60 13.54
C ALA A 179 -17.25 44.66 12.83
N SER A 180 -18.01 44.28 11.80
CA SER A 180 -18.92 45.22 11.11
C SER A 180 -20.07 45.70 12.00
N ALA A 181 -20.62 44.82 12.85
CA ALA A 181 -21.65 45.18 13.83
C ALA A 181 -21.11 46.12 14.92
N GLN A 182 -19.90 45.86 15.42
CA GLN A 182 -19.21 46.75 16.37
C GLN A 182 -18.90 48.12 15.74
N ALA A 183 -18.41 48.14 14.49
CA ALA A 183 -18.14 49.39 13.77
C ALA A 183 -19.42 50.20 13.52
N LEU A 184 -20.56 49.56 13.23
CA LEU A 184 -21.86 50.22 13.12
C LEU A 184 -22.32 50.81 14.46
N ALA A 185 -22.18 50.07 15.56
CA ALA A 185 -22.54 50.53 16.91
C ALA A 185 -21.61 51.65 17.44
N ALA A 186 -20.36 51.71 16.95
CA ALA A 186 -19.38 52.73 17.30
C ALA A 186 -19.45 54.00 16.44
N ARG A 187 -20.37 54.09 15.46
CA ARG A 187 -20.60 55.35 14.74
C ARG A 187 -21.19 56.38 15.72
N PRO A 188 -20.63 57.61 15.83
CA PRO A 188 -21.29 58.67 16.55
C PRO A 188 -22.68 58.92 15.93
N ALA A 189 -23.64 59.29 16.76
CA ALA A 189 -24.94 59.74 16.27
C ALA A 189 -24.74 60.91 15.29
N PRO A 190 -25.50 60.99 14.18
CA PRO A 190 -25.41 62.13 13.29
C PRO A 190 -25.81 63.39 14.06
N ASP A 191 -24.94 64.41 14.05
CA ASP A 191 -25.26 65.72 14.61
C ASP A 191 -26.56 66.22 13.98
N ALA A 192 -27.54 66.60 14.81
CA ALA A 192 -28.90 66.91 14.37
C ALA A 192 -29.03 68.33 13.77
N THR A 193 -27.97 68.83 13.13
CA THR A 193 -27.95 70.08 12.34
C THR A 193 -28.61 69.88 10.98
N LEU A 194 -29.91 69.62 11.01
CA LEU A 194 -30.78 69.76 9.84
C LEU A 194 -30.62 71.18 9.27
N PRO A 195 -30.27 71.37 7.99
CA PRO A 195 -30.33 72.68 7.37
C PRO A 195 -31.80 73.12 7.28
N SER A 196 -32.10 74.32 7.78
CA SER A 196 -33.46 74.86 7.88
C SER A 196 -34.05 75.23 6.51
N ILE A 197 -34.48 74.24 5.73
CA ILE A 197 -35.24 74.48 4.49
C ILE A 197 -36.67 74.90 4.87
N THR A 198 -37.02 76.15 4.61
CA THR A 198 -38.36 76.68 4.87
C THR A 198 -39.40 76.05 3.93
N PRO A 199 -40.62 75.76 4.42
CA PRO A 199 -41.64 75.09 3.62
C PRO A 199 -42.20 76.01 2.54
N THR A 200 -42.06 75.60 1.28
CA THR A 200 -42.79 76.16 0.14
C THR A 200 -44.01 75.27 -0.13
N PRO A 201 -45.21 75.81 -0.40
CA PRO A 201 -46.45 75.02 -0.44
C PRO A 201 -46.50 73.96 -1.58
N PRO A 202 -47.27 72.87 -1.41
CA PRO A 202 -47.21 71.69 -2.26
C PRO A 202 -48.00 71.83 -3.57
N ALA A 203 -47.52 71.13 -4.62
CA ALA A 203 -48.25 70.91 -5.86
C ALA A 203 -48.45 69.41 -6.15
N SER A 204 -49.70 68.97 -6.00
CA SER A 204 -50.36 67.88 -6.76
C SER A 204 -49.76 66.46 -6.82
N SER A 205 -50.29 65.60 -5.94
CA SER A 205 -50.89 64.28 -6.30
C SER A 205 -49.98 63.10 -6.74
N PRO A 206 -50.50 61.85 -6.77
CA PRO A 206 -51.22 61.21 -5.65
C PRO A 206 -50.71 59.78 -5.32
N LEU A 207 -51.27 59.24 -4.25
CA LEU A 207 -51.09 57.89 -3.69
C LEU A 207 -51.09 56.73 -4.71
N ALA A 208 -50.19 55.76 -4.47
CA ALA A 208 -50.43 54.34 -4.74
C ALA A 208 -50.22 53.55 -3.44
N VAL A 209 -51.09 52.57 -3.16
CA VAL A 209 -51.24 51.90 -1.85
C VAL A 209 -51.13 50.37 -2.05
N ARG A 210 -51.04 49.63 -0.93
CA ARG A 210 -51.28 48.18 -0.76
C ARG A 210 -50.11 47.21 -1.00
N ASP A 211 -49.94 46.16 -0.18
CA ASP A 211 -50.35 45.95 1.22
C ASP A 211 -49.46 44.86 1.86
N SER A 212 -49.16 44.98 3.16
CA SER A 212 -48.30 44.02 3.89
C SER A 212 -49.12 43.05 4.75
N ARG A 213 -49.39 41.84 4.26
CA ARG A 213 -50.07 40.80 5.06
C ARG A 213 -49.86 39.35 4.57
N ALA A 214 -48.87 38.65 5.12
CA ALA A 214 -48.82 37.17 5.32
C ALA A 214 -47.41 36.69 5.76
N LEU A 215 -47.01 36.98 7.01
CA LEU A 215 -45.77 36.42 7.60
C LEU A 215 -45.99 36.07 9.09
N ASP A 216 -47.00 35.24 9.37
CA ASP A 216 -47.18 34.65 10.70
C ASP A 216 -47.84 33.26 10.60
N ALA A 217 -47.01 32.22 10.52
CA ALA A 217 -47.42 30.81 10.42
C ALA A 217 -46.25 29.86 10.72
N ALA A 218 -45.63 29.98 11.90
CA ALA A 218 -44.55 29.08 12.32
C ALA A 218 -45.07 27.86 13.10
N ARG A 219 -44.41 26.70 12.88
CA ARG A 219 -44.28 25.55 13.80
C ARG A 219 -45.47 24.57 13.94
N THR A 220 -45.39 23.47 13.19
CA THR A 220 -45.66 22.04 13.56
C THR A 220 -45.47 21.21 12.28
N ASN A 221 -45.04 19.94 12.24
CA ASN A 221 -44.79 18.94 13.28
C ASN A 221 -43.49 18.14 13.01
N SER A 222 -43.09 17.28 13.95
CA SER A 222 -41.89 16.45 13.88
C SER A 222 -41.99 15.22 12.95
N ALA A 223 -40.83 14.81 12.44
CA ALA A 223 -40.38 13.43 12.17
C ALA A 223 -41.30 12.45 11.39
N SER A 224 -40.79 11.97 10.24
CA SER A 224 -40.74 10.53 9.89
C SER A 224 -39.71 10.28 8.78
N VAL A 225 -39.04 9.14 8.82
CA VAL A 225 -38.09 8.66 7.79
C VAL A 225 -38.64 7.38 7.18
N THR A 226 -38.80 7.35 5.85
CA THR A 226 -39.17 6.15 5.08
C THR A 226 -38.57 6.19 3.66
N PRO A 227 -38.29 5.02 3.04
CA PRO A 227 -37.49 4.92 1.82
C PRO A 227 -38.29 5.06 0.51
N PRO A 228 -37.62 5.30 -0.65
CA PRO A 228 -38.29 5.37 -1.95
C PRO A 228 -38.79 3.99 -2.44
N PRO A 229 -39.94 3.93 -3.14
CA PRO A 229 -40.46 2.69 -3.69
C PRO A 229 -39.81 2.33 -5.03
N GLY A 230 -39.43 1.06 -5.19
CA GLY A 230 -39.13 0.49 -6.51
C GLY A 230 -40.41 0.09 -7.25
N ARG A 231 -40.41 0.21 -8.58
CA ARG A 231 -41.47 -0.33 -9.45
C ARG A 231 -40.87 -1.15 -10.58
N ALA A 232 -41.37 -2.38 -10.76
CA ALA A 232 -40.94 -3.29 -11.81
C ALA A 232 -42.12 -3.71 -12.68
N THR A 233 -41.84 -4.06 -13.95
CA THR A 233 -42.70 -4.83 -14.89
C THR A 233 -44.03 -4.17 -15.33
N SER A 234 -44.59 -4.44 -16.53
CA SER A 234 -44.20 -5.34 -17.65
C SER A 234 -44.87 -4.96 -18.99
N ARG A 235 -44.25 -5.36 -20.12
CA ARG A 235 -44.84 -6.00 -21.35
C ARG A 235 -46.00 -5.27 -22.10
N GLY A 236 -45.97 -5.08 -23.44
CA GLY A 236 -45.01 -5.47 -24.49
C GLY A 236 -45.62 -5.34 -25.92
N VAL A 237 -45.03 -6.02 -26.93
CA VAL A 237 -45.46 -6.11 -28.38
C VAL A 237 -45.29 -4.76 -29.14
N VAL A 238 -44.92 -4.62 -30.44
CA VAL A 238 -45.06 -5.44 -31.67
C VAL A 238 -43.87 -5.27 -32.68
N ALA A 239 -43.38 -6.41 -33.25
CA ALA A 239 -42.83 -6.72 -34.61
C ALA A 239 -42.02 -5.70 -35.49
N ASN A 240 -41.10 -6.06 -36.43
CA ASN A 240 -40.43 -7.33 -36.80
C ASN A 240 -39.25 -7.15 -37.83
N ASN A 241 -38.55 -8.27 -38.13
CA ASN A 241 -37.52 -8.57 -39.16
C ASN A 241 -36.05 -8.42 -38.69
N ALA A 242 -35.18 -9.45 -38.57
CA ALA A 242 -34.83 -10.65 -39.39
C ALA A 242 -33.85 -10.28 -40.55
N THR A 243 -32.78 -11.01 -40.92
CA THR A 243 -32.30 -12.41 -40.76
C THR A 243 -30.75 -12.40 -40.95
N ALA A 244 -29.84 -13.25 -40.45
CA ALA A 244 -29.67 -14.28 -39.38
C ALA A 244 -28.13 -14.61 -39.33
N GLY A 245 -27.52 -15.55 -38.58
CA GLY A 245 -27.94 -16.56 -37.60
C GLY A 245 -26.77 -17.51 -37.21
N GLY A 246 -26.98 -18.42 -36.23
CA GLY A 246 -26.16 -19.61 -35.93
C GLY A 246 -24.77 -19.40 -35.27
N SER A 247 -24.36 -20.10 -34.20
CA SER A 247 -25.02 -21.13 -33.38
C SER A 247 -24.44 -21.12 -31.96
N SER A 248 -25.25 -21.44 -30.94
CA SER A 248 -24.81 -21.46 -29.52
C SER A 248 -24.48 -22.88 -29.05
N PRO A 249 -23.36 -23.11 -28.31
CA PRO A 249 -23.04 -24.42 -27.75
C PRO A 249 -23.98 -24.76 -26.57
N ARG A 250 -24.58 -25.95 -26.65
CA ARG A 250 -25.53 -26.49 -25.67
C ARG A 250 -24.86 -26.71 -24.31
N VAL A 251 -25.39 -26.10 -23.25
CA VAL A 251 -25.00 -26.39 -21.87
C VAL A 251 -25.36 -27.84 -21.54
N THR A 252 -24.36 -28.69 -21.35
CA THR A 252 -24.53 -30.03 -20.76
C THR A 252 -24.67 -29.93 -19.23
N PRO A 253 -25.44 -30.83 -18.59
CA PRO A 253 -25.41 -30.96 -17.13
C PRO A 253 -23.99 -31.23 -16.62
N PRO A 254 -23.63 -30.82 -15.39
CA PRO A 254 -22.34 -31.18 -14.80
C PRO A 254 -22.23 -32.70 -14.71
N GLY A 255 -21.21 -33.27 -15.35
CA GLY A 255 -20.91 -34.69 -15.25
C GLY A 255 -20.67 -35.09 -13.80
N THR A 256 -21.13 -36.28 -13.41
CA THR A 256 -20.90 -36.85 -12.08
C THR A 256 -19.45 -37.25 -11.91
N TYR A 257 -18.59 -36.27 -11.60
CA TYR A 257 -17.25 -36.50 -11.08
C TYR A 257 -17.36 -37.45 -9.89
N ARG A 258 -16.87 -38.69 -10.02
CA ARG A 258 -16.66 -39.56 -8.87
C ARG A 258 -15.47 -39.02 -8.08
N THR A 259 -15.74 -38.03 -7.22
CA THR A 259 -14.82 -37.65 -6.15
C THR A 259 -14.51 -38.90 -5.33
N SER A 260 -13.28 -39.37 -5.46
CA SER A 260 -12.72 -40.40 -4.59
C SER A 260 -12.63 -39.78 -3.18
N SER A 261 -13.67 -39.99 -2.37
CA SER A 261 -13.86 -39.33 -1.08
C SER A 261 -12.71 -39.65 -0.14
N ARG A 262 -11.71 -38.77 -0.12
CA ARG A 262 -10.47 -38.96 0.63
C ARG A 262 -10.80 -38.90 2.11
N THR A 263 -10.45 -39.92 2.87
CA THR A 263 -10.66 -39.97 4.32
C THR A 263 -9.37 -39.66 5.07
N HIS A 264 -9.49 -39.01 6.23
CA HIS A 264 -8.41 -38.83 7.19
C HIS A 264 -8.80 -39.43 8.54
N THR A 265 -7.95 -40.28 9.10
CA THR A 265 -8.13 -40.86 10.43
C THR A 265 -7.34 -40.03 11.45
N ILE A 266 -8.06 -39.52 12.44
CA ILE A 266 -7.57 -38.49 13.36
C ILE A 266 -6.56 -39.04 14.36
N ARG A 267 -5.38 -38.44 14.39
CA ARG A 267 -4.25 -38.85 15.24
C ARG A 267 -4.35 -38.23 16.64
N PRO A 268 -3.60 -38.73 17.65
CA PRO A 268 -3.53 -38.10 18.96
C PRO A 268 -3.20 -36.60 18.85
N GLY A 269 -3.99 -35.75 19.51
CA GLY A 269 -3.84 -34.29 19.49
C GLY A 269 -4.43 -33.56 18.26
N GLU A 270 -4.98 -34.27 17.27
CA GLU A 270 -5.64 -33.62 16.13
C GLU A 270 -7.12 -33.30 16.43
N THR A 271 -7.57 -32.12 16.00
CA THR A 271 -8.96 -31.64 16.11
C THR A 271 -9.57 -31.40 14.72
N ALA A 272 -10.89 -31.22 14.61
CA ALA A 272 -11.53 -30.81 13.35
C ALA A 272 -10.87 -29.56 12.74
N PHE A 273 -10.47 -28.60 13.57
CA PHE A 273 -9.81 -27.37 13.13
C PHE A 273 -8.39 -27.62 12.59
N SER A 274 -7.58 -28.45 13.27
CA SER A 274 -6.23 -28.76 12.77
C SER A 274 -6.25 -29.61 11.50
N VAL A 275 -7.22 -30.53 11.37
CA VAL A 275 -7.44 -31.33 10.15
C VAL A 275 -7.90 -30.43 9.00
N ALA A 276 -8.91 -29.57 9.21
CA ALA A 276 -9.37 -28.62 8.21
C ALA A 276 -8.22 -27.70 7.75
N LYS A 277 -7.44 -27.16 8.69
CA LYS A 277 -6.26 -26.34 8.41
C LYS A 277 -5.17 -27.08 7.61
N ARG A 278 -4.88 -28.35 7.91
CA ARG A 278 -3.92 -29.17 7.15
C ARG A 278 -4.34 -29.37 5.70
N TYR A 279 -5.64 -29.56 5.45
CA TYR A 279 -6.16 -29.80 4.10
C TYR A 279 -6.67 -28.53 3.39
N HIS A 280 -6.39 -27.34 3.95
CA HIS A 280 -6.85 -26.03 3.44
C HIS A 280 -8.37 -25.91 3.27
N LEU A 281 -9.13 -26.67 4.05
CA LEU A 281 -10.59 -26.67 4.10
C LEU A 281 -11.09 -25.70 5.17
N THR A 282 -12.32 -25.21 5.03
CA THR A 282 -13.03 -24.61 6.18
C THR A 282 -13.66 -25.72 7.03
N VAL A 283 -13.79 -25.48 8.35
CA VAL A 283 -14.50 -26.42 9.24
C VAL A 283 -15.95 -26.63 8.79
N ARG A 284 -16.60 -25.61 8.22
CA ARG A 284 -17.95 -25.71 7.64
C ARG A 284 -18.02 -26.71 6.49
N ASP A 285 -17.01 -26.74 5.63
CA ASP A 285 -16.99 -27.66 4.48
C ASP A 285 -16.58 -29.08 4.88
N LEU A 286 -15.75 -29.23 5.92
CA LEU A 286 -15.51 -30.51 6.60
C LEU A 286 -16.80 -31.06 7.26
N MET A 287 -17.59 -30.21 7.93
CA MET A 287 -18.91 -30.58 8.49
C MET A 287 -19.92 -30.91 7.38
N ARG A 288 -19.89 -30.20 6.24
CA ARG A 288 -20.73 -30.49 5.07
C ARG A 288 -20.46 -31.89 4.49
N ALA A 289 -19.21 -32.32 4.49
CA ALA A 289 -18.80 -33.68 4.10
C ALA A 289 -19.11 -34.76 5.16
N ASN A 290 -19.38 -34.35 6.41
CA ASN A 290 -19.62 -35.25 7.54
C ASN A 290 -20.82 -34.75 8.40
N PRO A 291 -22.06 -34.95 7.95
CA PRO A 291 -23.24 -34.64 8.75
C PRO A 291 -23.17 -35.31 10.13
N GLY A 292 -23.29 -34.51 11.19
CA GLY A 292 -23.16 -34.97 12.59
C GLY A 292 -21.75 -34.90 13.20
N LEU A 293 -20.72 -34.42 12.47
CA LEU A 293 -19.40 -34.15 13.05
C LEU A 293 -19.44 -32.90 13.95
N ASP A 294 -19.37 -33.11 15.26
CA ASP A 294 -19.17 -32.05 16.26
C ASP A 294 -17.67 -31.64 16.30
N PRO A 295 -17.30 -30.41 15.90
CA PRO A 295 -15.90 -29.98 15.85
C PRO A 295 -15.17 -30.00 17.20
N GLY A 296 -15.90 -29.92 18.32
CA GLY A 296 -15.34 -29.90 19.67
C GLY A 296 -15.26 -31.27 20.36
N LYS A 297 -15.84 -32.33 19.78
CA LYS A 297 -15.91 -33.68 20.39
C LYS A 297 -15.31 -34.78 19.54
N VAL A 298 -14.48 -34.44 18.55
CA VAL A 298 -13.88 -35.41 17.62
C VAL A 298 -12.88 -36.30 18.35
N LYS A 299 -12.98 -37.62 18.15
CA LYS A 299 -12.17 -38.61 18.86
C LYS A 299 -10.92 -39.02 18.07
N VAL A 300 -9.85 -39.35 18.77
CA VAL A 300 -8.69 -40.05 18.20
C VAL A 300 -9.15 -41.38 17.59
N GLY A 301 -8.66 -41.72 16.40
CA GLY A 301 -9.12 -42.86 15.61
C GLY A 301 -10.41 -42.62 14.82
N GLN A 302 -11.09 -41.49 14.98
CA GLN A 302 -12.26 -41.16 14.18
C GLN A 302 -11.85 -40.84 12.73
N THR A 303 -12.52 -41.48 11.77
CA THR A 303 -12.28 -41.27 10.34
C THR A 303 -13.26 -40.24 9.80
N VAL A 304 -12.72 -39.19 9.19
CA VAL A 304 -13.46 -38.03 8.68
C VAL A 304 -13.29 -37.95 7.16
N ARG A 305 -14.37 -37.69 6.43
CA ARG A 305 -14.37 -37.50 4.98
C ARG A 305 -13.90 -36.09 4.62
N LEU A 306 -13.05 -35.97 3.62
CA LEU A 306 -12.71 -34.70 2.98
C LEU A 306 -13.58 -34.55 1.71
N PRO A 307 -14.13 -33.36 1.43
CA PRO A 307 -14.89 -33.07 0.20
C PRO A 307 -14.02 -33.10 -1.06
#